data_AF-A0A2E9FII2-F1
#
_entry.id   AF-A0A2E9FII2-F1
#
_cell.length_a   1.000
_cell.length_b   1.000
_cell.length_c   1.000
_cell.angle_alpha   90.00
_cell.angle_beta   90.00
_cell.angle_gamma   90.00
#
_symmetry.space_group_name_H-M   'P 1'
#
loop_
_entity.id
_entity.type
_entity.pdbx_description
1 polymer ?
#
loop_
_entity_poly.entity_id
_entity_poly.type
_entity_poly.pdbx_seq_one_letter_code
_entity_poly.pdbx_strand_id
1 'polypeptide(L)'
;MKAYQIVENGKPLEEREIEKPVPSGKEILLKTVACGVCHSDVHIHEGFFSLGDDAKLPVPLMTDALAMGHEIYGEVVELGDEVEGVEIGKKYVAYPWIGCGE
;
A
#
# COMPACT_ATOMS: atom_id res chain seq x y z
N MET A 1 5.91 -14.09 1.64
CA MET A 1 6.73 -12.89 1.36
C MET A 1 6.77 -12.02 2.61
N LYS A 2 7.82 -11.21 2.78
CA LYS A 2 7.93 -10.31 3.94
C LYS A 2 7.10 -9.05 3.74
N ALA A 3 6.46 -8.58 4.80
CA ALA A 3 5.78 -7.29 4.87
C ALA A 3 6.00 -6.68 6.26
N TYR A 4 6.04 -5.35 6.34
CA TYR A 4 5.99 -4.61 7.60
C TYR A 4 4.58 -4.06 7.78
N GLN A 5 3.92 -4.44 8.87
CA GLN A 5 2.51 -4.11 9.10
C GLN A 5 2.32 -3.29 10.38
N ILE A 6 1.34 -2.39 10.36
CA ILE A 6 0.76 -1.83 11.58
C ILE A 6 -0.24 -2.83 12.13
N VAL A 7 -0.09 -3.17 13.40
CA VAL A 7 -0.98 -4.07 14.15
C VAL A 7 -1.68 -3.30 15.26
N GLU A 8 -1.01 -2.29 15.81
CA GLU A 8 -1.52 -1.35 16.79
C GLU A 8 -0.98 0.05 16.46
N ASN A 9 -1.84 1.07 16.47
CA ASN A 9 -1.42 2.44 16.16
C ASN A 9 -0.32 2.94 17.13
N GLY A 10 0.68 3.61 16.59
CA GLY A 10 1.80 4.17 17.34
C GLY A 10 2.83 3.15 17.87
N LYS A 11 2.65 1.84 17.62
CA LYS A 11 3.64 0.81 17.96
C LYS A 11 4.59 0.54 16.79
N PRO A 12 5.85 0.10 17.02
CA PRO A 12 6.76 -0.26 15.92
C PRO A 12 6.12 -1.21 14.91
N LEU A 13 6.46 -1.06 13.63
CA LEU A 13 5.99 -1.96 12.58
C LEU A 13 6.47 -3.39 12.87
N GLU A 14 5.59 -4.37 12.65
CA GLU A 14 5.91 -5.77 12.79
C GLU A 14 6.33 -6.36 11.44
N GLU A 15 7.52 -6.96 11.37
CA GLU A 15 7.90 -7.82 10.24
C GLU A 15 7.08 -9.11 10.30
N ARG A 16 6.32 -9.39 9.25
CA ARG A 16 5.48 -10.58 9.13
C ARG A 16 5.73 -11.28 7.80
N GLU A 17 5.64 -12.60 7.82
CA GLU A 17 5.53 -13.38 6.60
C GLU A 17 4.06 -13.54 6.22
N ILE A 18 3.72 -13.07 5.03
CA ILE A 18 2.37 -13.16 4.46
C ILE A 18 2.37 -14.03 3.21
N GLU A 19 1.23 -14.60 2.86
CA GLU A 19 1.09 -15.30 1.59
C GLU A 19 1.27 -14.35 0.41
N LYS A 20 1.83 -14.86 -0.69
CA LYS A 20 1.92 -14.08 -1.92
C LYS A 20 0.50 -13.96 -2.50
N PRO A 21 -0.04 -12.76 -2.73
CA PRO A 21 -1.35 -12.61 -3.34
C PRO A 21 -1.36 -13.19 -4.76
N VAL A 22 -2.53 -13.65 -5.20
CA VAL A 22 -2.75 -14.16 -6.56
C VAL A 22 -3.72 -13.19 -7.25
N PRO A 23 -3.29 -12.44 -8.27
CA PRO A 23 -4.16 -11.46 -8.94
C PRO A 23 -5.26 -12.16 -9.74
N SER A 24 -6.43 -11.52 -9.82
CA SER A 24 -7.60 -11.98 -10.57
C SER A 24 -8.25 -10.85 -11.38
N GLY A 25 -8.98 -11.18 -12.45
CA GLY A 25 -9.64 -10.16 -13.28
C GLY A 25 -8.65 -9.12 -13.81
N LYS A 26 -8.85 -7.86 -13.44
CA LYS A 26 -8.03 -6.71 -13.87
C LYS A 26 -6.89 -6.34 -12.91
N GLU A 27 -6.62 -7.19 -11.93
CA GLU A 27 -5.55 -6.96 -10.96
C GLU A 27 -4.16 -7.24 -11.55
N ILE A 28 -3.17 -6.51 -11.04
CA ILE A 28 -1.76 -6.68 -11.41
C ILE A 28 -0.98 -6.90 -10.11
N LEU A 29 -0.09 -7.89 -10.10
CA LEU A 29 0.83 -8.09 -8.99
C LEU A 29 2.18 -7.42 -9.28
N LEU A 30 2.54 -6.45 -8.45
CA LEU A 30 3.85 -5.82 -8.46
C LEU A 30 4.76 -6.43 -7.39
N LYS A 31 5.98 -6.78 -7.79
CA LYS A 31 7.09 -6.95 -6.86
C LYS A 31 7.69 -5.57 -6.58
N THR A 32 7.52 -5.09 -5.35
CA THR A 32 8.09 -3.83 -4.89
C THR A 32 9.62 -3.85 -5.05
N VAL A 33 10.16 -2.85 -5.76
CA VAL A 33 11.59 -2.62 -5.94
C VAL A 33 12.06 -1.50 -5.00
N ALA A 34 11.25 -0.46 -4.89
CA ALA A 34 11.46 0.66 -3.97
C ALA A 34 10.10 1.27 -3.60
N CYS A 35 10.02 1.91 -2.45
CA CYS A 35 8.90 2.77 -2.08
C CYS A 35 9.39 4.00 -1.32
N GLY A 36 8.62 5.08 -1.42
CA GLY A 36 8.78 6.25 -0.57
C GLY A 36 8.13 6.07 0.80
N VAL A 37 8.48 6.96 1.72
CA VAL A 37 7.82 7.11 3.03
C VAL A 37 7.34 8.54 3.11
N CYS A 38 6.03 8.72 3.09
CA CYS A 38 5.38 10.01 3.16
C CYS A 38 4.91 10.30 4.58
N HIS A 39 4.68 11.56 4.90
CA HIS A 39 4.17 11.96 6.22
C HIS A 39 2.77 11.38 6.48
N SER A 40 1.95 11.17 5.45
CA SER A 40 0.65 10.49 5.58
C SER A 40 0.79 9.06 6.10
N ASP A 41 1.88 8.35 5.80
CA ASP A 41 2.13 7.02 6.39
C ASP A 41 2.32 7.14 7.91
N VAL A 42 2.96 8.21 8.39
CA VAL A 42 3.11 8.50 9.83
C VAL A 42 1.76 8.80 10.48
N HIS A 43 0.91 9.61 9.84
CA HIS A 43 -0.43 9.89 10.38
C HIS A 43 -1.31 8.63 10.50
N ILE A 44 -1.26 7.77 9.47
CA ILE A 44 -1.97 6.48 9.50
C ILE A 44 -1.39 5.58 10.59
N HIS A 45 -0.07 5.56 10.73
CA HIS A 45 0.62 4.83 11.79
C HIS A 45 0.22 5.27 13.18
N GLU A 46 0.20 6.57 13.44
CA GLU A 46 -0.24 7.15 14.72
C GLU A 46 -1.75 7.02 14.96
N GLY A 47 -2.53 6.77 13.91
CA GLY A 47 -3.98 6.61 13.97
C GLY A 47 -4.76 7.92 13.98
N PHE A 48 -4.13 9.03 13.59
CA PHE A 48 -4.80 10.33 13.44
C PHE A 48 -4.02 11.28 12.53
N PHE A 49 -4.73 12.22 11.89
CA PHE A 49 -4.13 13.41 11.31
C PHE A 49 -4.06 14.52 12.36
N SER A 50 -2.89 15.13 12.51
CA SER A 50 -2.73 16.36 13.31
C SER A 50 -3.24 17.54 12.48
N LEU A 51 -4.21 18.27 13.02
CA LEU A 51 -4.78 19.47 12.38
C LEU A 51 -4.19 20.78 12.96
N GLY A 52 -3.20 20.69 13.86
CA GLY A 52 -2.69 21.82 14.65
C GLY A 52 -3.44 22.00 15.98
N ASP A 53 -2.87 22.78 16.90
CA ASP A 53 -3.48 23.16 18.19
C ASP A 53 -4.16 22.00 18.95
N ASP A 54 -3.46 20.87 19.05
CA ASP A 54 -3.92 19.60 19.65
C ASP A 54 -5.14 18.94 19.00
N ALA A 55 -5.70 19.51 17.93
CA ALA A 55 -6.81 18.92 17.19
C ALA A 55 -6.35 17.69 16.40
N LYS A 56 -7.05 16.58 16.60
CA LYS A 56 -6.77 15.30 15.94
C LYS A 56 -8.01 14.81 15.20
N LEU A 57 -7.83 14.42 13.94
CA LEU A 57 -8.83 13.69 13.18
C LEU A 57 -8.47 12.20 13.21
N PRO A 58 -9.25 11.34 13.90
CA PRO A 58 -8.95 9.92 14.00
C PRO A 58 -8.92 9.22 12.64
N VAL A 59 -7.95 8.32 12.47
CA VAL A 59 -7.80 7.44 11.31
C VAL A 59 -7.62 6.01 11.84
N PRO A 60 -8.71 5.35 12.25
CA PRO A 60 -8.60 4.00 12.79
C PRO A 60 -8.09 3.05 11.71
N LEU A 61 -7.39 1.99 12.12
CA LEU A 61 -7.06 0.90 11.20
C LEU A 61 -8.35 0.25 10.72
N MET A 62 -8.43 0.00 9.42
CA MET A 62 -9.59 -0.66 8.80
C MET A 62 -9.49 -2.20 8.88
N THR A 63 -8.32 -2.72 9.26
CA THR A 63 -7.99 -4.15 9.32
C THR A 63 -7.14 -4.46 10.54
N ASP A 64 -7.08 -5.72 10.96
CA ASP A 64 -6.26 -6.18 12.09
C ASP A 64 -4.75 -6.00 11.85
N ALA A 65 -4.34 -5.97 10.58
CA ALA A 65 -2.98 -5.67 10.17
C ALA A 65 -2.97 -4.95 8.83
N LEU A 66 -2.23 -3.85 8.73
CA LEU A 66 -2.15 -3.03 7.53
C LEU A 66 -0.71 -2.93 7.03
N ALA A 67 -0.44 -3.44 5.83
CA ALA A 67 0.78 -3.10 5.10
C ALA A 67 0.58 -1.71 4.45
N MET A 68 1.31 -0.72 4.94
CA MET A 68 1.24 0.66 4.44
C MET A 68 2.07 0.88 3.18
N GLY A 69 1.96 2.09 2.63
CA GLY A 69 2.76 2.58 1.51
C GLY A 69 1.87 2.92 0.31
N HIS A 70 2.09 4.11 -0.25
CA HIS A 70 1.32 4.62 -1.39
C HIS A 70 2.21 5.31 -2.44
N GLU A 71 3.54 5.22 -2.27
CA GLU A 71 4.56 5.74 -3.18
C GLU A 71 5.41 4.58 -3.72
N ILE A 72 4.78 3.65 -4.45
CA ILE A 72 5.37 2.35 -4.78
C ILE A 72 5.94 2.34 -6.20
N TYR A 73 7.18 1.86 -6.35
CA TYR A 73 7.78 1.50 -7.63
C TYR A 73 8.07 -0.01 -7.67
N GLY A 74 7.54 -0.70 -8.68
CA GLY A 74 7.58 -2.16 -8.73
C GLY A 74 7.64 -2.72 -10.14
N GLU A 75 8.01 -4.00 -10.22
CA GLU A 75 8.03 -4.80 -11.44
C GLU A 75 6.79 -5.70 -11.49
N VAL A 76 6.10 -5.74 -12.62
CA VAL A 76 4.98 -6.66 -12.83
C VAL A 76 5.49 -8.09 -12.83
N VAL A 77 4.97 -8.92 -11.94
CA VAL A 77 5.36 -10.34 -11.86
C VAL A 77 4.24 -11.29 -12.26
N GLU A 78 2.97 -10.91 -12.04
CA GLU A 78 1.79 -11.71 -12.41
C GLU A 78 0.62 -10.78 -12.79
N LEU A 79 -0.29 -11.31 -13.60
CA LEU A 79 -1.47 -10.61 -14.12
C LEU A 79 -2.73 -11.43 -13.86
N GLY A 80 -3.85 -10.75 -13.60
CA GLY A 80 -5.17 -11.33 -13.70
C GLY A 80 -5.54 -11.67 -15.16
N ASP A 81 -6.58 -12.47 -15.33
CA ASP A 81 -7.05 -13.02 -16.60
C ASP A 81 -7.75 -12.01 -17.53
N GLU A 82 -8.12 -10.84 -17.02
CA GLU A 82 -8.74 -9.75 -17.79
C GLU A 82 -7.80 -8.56 -18.03
N VAL A 83 -6.51 -8.67 -17.68
CA VAL A 83 -5.56 -7.57 -17.88
C VAL A 83 -5.12 -7.48 -19.35
N GLU A 84 -5.27 -6.29 -19.93
CA GLU A 84 -4.80 -5.96 -21.28
C GLU A 84 -3.76 -4.83 -21.23
N GLY A 85 -2.82 -4.82 -22.19
CA GLY A 85 -1.87 -3.71 -22.37
C GLY A 85 -0.78 -3.57 -21.30
N VAL A 86 -0.59 -4.57 -20.44
CA VAL A 86 0.47 -4.62 -19.42
C VAL A 86 1.35 -5.85 -19.64
N GLU A 87 2.67 -5.68 -19.48
CA GLU A 87 3.66 -6.73 -19.72
C GLU A 87 4.35 -7.15 -18.41
N ILE A 88 4.46 -8.47 -18.19
CA ILE A 88 5.28 -9.04 -17.11
C ILE A 88 6.74 -8.65 -17.32
N GLY A 89 7.44 -8.28 -16.24
CA GLY A 89 8.82 -7.81 -16.23
C GLY A 89 8.97 -6.30 -16.44
N LYS A 90 7.90 -5.59 -16.84
CA LYS A 90 7.92 -4.13 -16.96
C LYS A 90 7.69 -3.47 -15.60
N LYS A 91 8.30 -2.30 -15.42
CA LYS A 91 8.27 -1.55 -14.16
C LYS A 91 7.34 -0.36 -14.23
N TYR A 92 6.58 -0.14 -13.16
CA TYR A 92 5.57 0.89 -13.04
C TYR A 92 5.64 1.56 -11.68
N VAL A 93 5.13 2.79 -11.63
CA VAL A 93 4.77 3.46 -10.37
C VAL A 93 3.29 3.19 -10.13
N ALA A 94 2.94 2.70 -8.94
CA ALA A 94 1.54 2.55 -8.55
C ALA A 94 1.00 3.92 -8.12
N TYR A 95 0.02 4.43 -8.85
CA TYR A 95 -0.62 5.70 -8.53
C TYR A 95 -1.73 5.46 -7.49
N PRO A 96 -1.72 6.13 -6.33
CA PRO A 96 -2.67 5.85 -5.26
C PRO A 96 -4.06 6.45 -5.50
N TRP A 97 -4.25 7.12 -6.64
CA TRP A 97 -5.52 7.75 -7.01
C TRP A 97 -6.07 7.12 -8.28
N ILE A 98 -7.37 6.84 -8.28
CA ILE A 98 -8.10 6.43 -9.48
C ILE A 98 -8.79 7.67 -10.02
N GLY A 99 -8.39 8.10 -11.22
CA GLY A 99 -9.02 9.24 -11.89
C GLY A 99 -10.45 8.92 -12.36
N CYS A 100 -11.27 9.95 -12.60
CA CYS A 100 -12.66 9.79 -13.07
C CYS A 100 -12.75 9.25 -14.51
N GLY A 101 -11.69 9.36 -15.31
CA GLY A 101 -11.64 8.83 -16.68
C GLY A 101 -12.50 9.58 -17.69
N GLU A 102 -13.05 10.73 -17.31
CA GLU A 102 -13.78 11.69 -18.17
C GLU A 102 -12.86 12.83 -18.63
#